data_AF-A0A7X6TFL0-F1
#
_entry.id   AF-A0A7X6TFL0-F1
#
_cell.length_a   1.000
_cell.length_b   1.000
_cell.length_c   1.000
_cell.angle_alpha   90.00
_cell.angle_beta   90.00
_cell.angle_gamma   90.00
#
_symmetry.space_group_name_H-M   'P 1'
#
loop_
_entity.id
_entity.type
_entity.pdbx_description
1 polymer ?
#
loop_
_entity_poly.entity_id
_entity_poly.type
_entity_poly.pdbx_seq_one_letter_code
_entity_poly.pdbx_strand_id
1 'polypeptide(L)'
;EVGAHLILGIPGESEEDMRASLCTVCALGVQALKLHHLQVIRDTPLERLHHQGQVAVFNLDDYLGLLVRLLPAIPSADTLHRLCATAHPDLLVAPRWGRLAADLSGRLQAMLAAADLRQGQRAGVEMSSR
;
A
#
# COMPACT_ATOMS: atom_id res chain seq x y z
N GLU A 1 -1.47 21.16 7.37
CA GLU A 1 -0.95 19.85 6.93
C GLU A 1 -1.75 19.40 5.72
N VAL A 2 -1.07 18.97 4.66
CA VAL A 2 -1.65 18.42 3.43
C VAL A 2 -1.25 16.95 3.35
N GLY A 3 -2.23 16.08 3.13
CA GLY A 3 -2.00 14.66 3.00
C GLY A 3 -2.64 14.09 1.75
N ALA A 4 -2.08 12.99 1.25
CA ALA A 4 -2.62 12.24 0.13
C ALA A 4 -3.09 10.85 0.57
N HIS A 5 -4.09 10.34 -0.15
CA HIS A 5 -4.63 9.01 0.04
C HIS A 5 -4.37 8.20 -1.22
N LEU A 6 -3.50 7.20 -1.10
CA LEU A 6 -3.15 6.28 -2.16
C LEU A 6 -3.73 4.89 -1.86
N ILE A 7 -4.41 4.34 -2.86
CA ILE A 7 -4.94 2.98 -2.83
C ILE A 7 -4.11 2.15 -3.81
N LEU A 8 -3.49 1.08 -3.32
CA LEU A 8 -2.61 0.19 -4.09
C LEU A 8 -3.40 -0.99 -4.67
N GLY A 9 -3.13 -1.35 -5.92
CA GLY A 9 -3.70 -2.52 -6.57
C GLY A 9 -5.05 -2.22 -7.22
N ILE A 10 -5.20 -1.01 -7.75
CA ILE A 10 -6.33 -0.68 -8.62
C ILE A 10 -6.29 -1.61 -9.84
N PRO A 11 -7.44 -2.13 -10.34
CA PRO A 11 -7.42 -3.04 -11.48
C PRO A 11 -6.70 -2.42 -12.69
N GLY A 12 -5.67 -3.12 -13.18
CA GLY A 12 -4.80 -2.67 -14.25
C GLY A 12 -3.49 -2.03 -13.80
N GLU A 13 -3.29 -1.76 -12.50
CA GLU A 13 -2.00 -1.29 -11.98
C GLU A 13 -0.97 -2.42 -11.90
N SER A 14 0.22 -2.13 -12.41
CA SER A 14 1.44 -2.87 -12.09
C SER A 14 2.10 -2.31 -10.81
N GLU A 15 3.09 -3.04 -10.29
CA GLU A 15 3.95 -2.52 -9.22
C GLU A 15 4.72 -1.25 -9.63
N GLU A 16 5.05 -1.14 -10.91
CA GLU A 16 5.69 0.04 -11.48
C GLU A 16 4.77 1.27 -11.39
N ASP A 17 3.50 1.10 -11.74
CA ASP A 17 2.49 2.17 -11.71
C ASP A 17 2.20 2.65 -10.28
N MET A 18 2.08 1.69 -9.36
CA MET A 18 1.91 1.97 -7.93
C MET A 18 3.10 2.76 -7.37
N ARG A 19 4.32 2.35 -7.73
CA ARG A 19 5.53 3.06 -7.30
C ARG A 19 5.64 4.45 -7.93
N ALA A 20 5.32 4.58 -9.21
CA ALA A 20 5.31 5.87 -9.91
C ALA A 20 4.32 6.85 -9.28
N SER A 21 3.11 6.37 -8.95
CA SER A 21 2.09 7.15 -8.24
C SER A 21 2.58 7.60 -6.86
N LEU A 22 3.19 6.69 -6.09
CA LEU A 22 3.77 7.01 -4.78
C LEU A 22 4.87 8.09 -4.88
N CYS A 23 5.84 7.91 -5.77
CA CYS A 23 6.92 8.86 -5.98
C CYS A 23 6.40 10.23 -6.45
N THR A 24 5.42 10.24 -7.36
CA THR A 24 4.78 11.47 -7.84
C THR A 24 4.13 12.23 -6.69
N VAL A 25 3.36 11.54 -5.84
CA VAL A 25 2.72 12.16 -4.68
C VAL A 25 3.74 12.70 -3.68
N CYS A 26 4.82 11.97 -3.40
CA CYS A 26 5.90 12.45 -2.53
C CYS A 26 6.56 13.71 -3.11
N ALA A 27 6.78 13.75 -4.43
CA ALA A 27 7.39 14.90 -5.11
C ALA A 27 6.51 16.17 -5.10
N LEU A 28 5.19 16.02 -4.91
CA LEU A 28 4.28 17.16 -4.71
C LEU A 28 4.42 17.82 -3.34
N GLY A 29 5.27 17.28 -2.46
CA GLY A 29 5.57 17.85 -1.15
C GLY A 29 4.45 17.65 -0.13
N VAL A 30 3.67 16.57 -0.22
CA VAL A 30 2.71 16.19 0.82
C VAL A 30 3.43 15.91 2.14
N GLN A 31 2.78 16.14 3.28
CA GLN A 31 3.39 15.89 4.60
C GLN A 31 2.90 14.60 5.24
N ALA A 32 1.83 14.01 4.70
CA ALA A 32 1.28 12.76 5.21
C ALA A 32 0.69 11.86 4.13
N LEU A 33 0.83 10.56 4.32
CA LEU A 33 0.30 9.53 3.43
C LEU A 33 -0.64 8.58 4.17
N LYS A 34 -1.82 8.38 3.59
CA LYS A 34 -2.69 7.24 3.87
C LYS A 34 -2.51 6.25 2.73
N LEU A 35 -1.64 5.26 2.94
CA LEU A 35 -1.33 4.23 1.95
C LEU A 35 -2.00 2.92 2.36
N HIS A 36 -2.85 2.35 1.51
CA HIS A 36 -3.41 1.03 1.77
C HIS A 36 -3.76 0.26 0.49
N HIS A 37 -3.91 -1.06 0.59
CA HIS A 37 -4.40 -1.91 -0.49
C HIS A 37 -5.85 -1.63 -0.87
N LEU A 38 -6.23 -1.95 -2.11
CA LEU A 38 -7.61 -2.00 -2.57
C LEU A 38 -8.42 -3.01 -1.75
N GLN A 39 -9.60 -2.59 -1.32
CA GLN A 39 -10.59 -3.45 -0.68
C GLN A 39 -11.85 -3.48 -1.54
N VAL A 40 -12.44 -4.67 -1.65
CA VAL A 40 -13.75 -4.91 -2.24
C VAL A 40 -14.79 -4.78 -1.14
N ILE A 41 -15.70 -3.83 -1.33
CA ILE A 41 -16.77 -3.51 -0.38
C ILE A 41 -18.10 -4.03 -0.93
N ARG A 42 -18.93 -4.58 -0.04
CA ARG A 42 -20.27 -5.07 -0.33
C ARG A 42 -21.12 -3.98 -0.99
N ASP A 43 -21.99 -4.40 -1.89
CA ASP A 43 -22.96 -3.58 -2.60
C ASP A 43 -22.32 -2.49 -3.46
N THR A 44 -21.10 -2.76 -3.96
CA THR A 44 -20.40 -1.88 -4.90
C THR A 44 -20.21 -2.54 -6.27
N PRO A 45 -20.03 -1.76 -7.36
CA PRO A 45 -19.66 -2.32 -8.65
C PRO A 45 -18.40 -3.19 -8.60
N LEU A 46 -17.48 -2.88 -7.68
CA LEU A 46 -16.24 -3.61 -7.50
C LEU A 46 -16.48 -5.04 -6.97
N GLU A 47 -17.49 -5.26 -6.12
CA GLU A 47 -17.89 -6.59 -5.67
C GLU A 47 -18.32 -7.47 -6.84
N ARG A 48 -19.17 -6.94 -7.73
CA ARG A 48 -19.60 -7.66 -8.93
C ARG A 48 -18.42 -8.04 -9.82
N LEU A 49 -17.49 -7.11 -10.06
CA LEU A 49 -16.30 -7.37 -10.87
C LEU A 49 -15.35 -8.38 -10.20
N HIS A 50 -15.23 -8.32 -8.88
CA HIS A 50 -14.44 -9.29 -8.11
C HIS A 50 -15.01 -10.72 -8.23
N HIS A 51 -16.33 -10.89 -8.10
CA HIS A 51 -16.98 -12.19 -8.29
C HIS A 51 -16.85 -12.74 -9.71
N GLN A 52 -16.66 -11.87 -10.70
CA GLN A 52 -16.39 -12.25 -12.08
C GLN A 52 -14.90 -12.55 -12.35
N GLY A 53 -14.04 -12.46 -11.34
CA GLY A 53 -12.59 -12.66 -11.47
C GLY A 53 -11.84 -11.51 -12.16
N GLN A 54 -12.48 -10.35 -12.34
CA GLN A 54 -11.89 -9.19 -13.01
C GLN A 54 -11.14 -8.25 -12.07
N VAL A 55 -11.33 -8.40 -10.76
CA VAL A 55 -10.65 -7.63 -9.72
C VAL A 55 -9.92 -8.60 -8.82
N ALA A 56 -8.60 -8.51 -8.80
CA ALA A 56 -7.76 -9.21 -7.82
C ALA A 56 -7.51 -8.30 -6.62
N VAL A 57 -7.31 -8.92 -5.45
CA VAL A 57 -6.84 -8.24 -4.24
C VAL A 57 -5.61 -8.96 -3.73
N PHE A 58 -4.75 -8.25 -3.01
CA PHE A 58 -3.54 -8.86 -2.46
C PHE A 58 -3.88 -9.92 -1.39
N ASN A 59 -3.16 -11.04 -1.44
CA ASN A 59 -2.95 -11.79 -0.21
C ASN A 59 -2.01 -11.00 0.71
N LEU A 60 -1.99 -11.37 1.99
CA LEU A 60 -1.26 -10.59 2.98
C LEU A 60 0.25 -10.51 2.70
N ASP A 61 0.84 -11.62 2.27
CA ASP A 61 2.28 -11.76 2.10
C ASP A 61 2.77 -10.93 0.92
N ASP A 62 2.03 -10.96 -0.19
CA ASP A 62 2.29 -10.13 -1.37
C ASP A 62 2.19 -8.65 -1.03
N TYR A 63 1.18 -8.27 -0.24
CA TYR A 63 1.02 -6.88 0.17
C TYR A 63 2.15 -6.38 1.07
N LEU A 64 2.56 -7.17 2.06
CA LEU A 64 3.68 -6.81 2.93
C LEU A 64 4.99 -6.77 2.13
N GLY A 65 5.19 -7.71 1.21
CA GLY A 65 6.33 -7.70 0.30
C GLY A 65 6.38 -6.44 -0.57
N LEU A 66 5.23 -6.01 -1.10
CA LEU A 66 5.09 -4.76 -1.84
C LEU A 66 5.48 -3.56 -0.96
N LEU A 67 4.96 -3.48 0.26
CA LEU A 67 5.30 -2.38 1.18
C LEU A 67 6.81 -2.32 1.49
N VAL A 68 7.47 -3.47 1.68
CA VAL A 68 8.94 -3.53 1.87
C VAL A 68 9.68 -2.89 0.69
N ARG A 69 9.18 -3.06 -0.54
CA ARG A 69 9.79 -2.48 -1.75
C ARG A 69 9.48 -0.99 -1.91
N LEU A 70 8.28 -0.55 -1.52
CA LEU A 70 7.83 0.84 -1.70
C LEU A 70 8.30 1.79 -0.59
N LEU A 71 8.27 1.36 0.68
CA LEU A 71 8.57 2.22 1.83
C LEU A 71 9.92 2.95 1.76
N PRO A 72 11.03 2.34 1.29
CA PRO A 72 12.30 3.03 1.16
C PRO A 72 12.27 4.27 0.28
N ALA A 73 11.35 4.37 -0.67
CA ALA A 73 11.22 5.52 -1.58
C ALA A 73 10.45 6.69 -0.95
N ILE A 74 9.71 6.46 0.14
CA ILE A 74 8.95 7.50 0.84
C ILE A 74 9.92 8.32 1.70
N PRO A 75 9.97 9.67 1.59
CA PRO A 75 10.83 10.51 2.42
C PRO A 75 10.63 10.24 3.92
N SER A 76 11.72 10.24 4.70
CA SER A 76 11.66 10.00 6.15
C SER A 76 10.96 11.11 6.93
N ALA A 77 10.80 12.29 6.33
CA ALA A 77 10.08 13.42 6.91
C ALA A 77 8.55 13.27 6.77
N ASP A 78 8.07 12.44 5.84
CA ASP A 78 6.64 12.29 5.55
C ASP A 78 6.00 11.32 6.57
N THR A 79 4.85 11.73 7.11
CA THR A 79 4.14 10.92 8.12
C THR A 79 3.29 9.84 7.45
N LEU A 80 3.52 8.58 7.81
CA LEU A 80 2.66 7.47 7.40
C LEU A 80 1.49 7.31 8.37
N HIS A 81 0.33 7.87 8.02
CA HIS A 81 -0.89 7.73 8.82
C HIS A 81 -1.48 6.32 8.76
N ARG A 82 -1.27 5.61 7.65
CA ARG A 82 -1.81 4.28 7.45
C ARG A 82 -0.97 3.50 6.45
N LEU A 83 -0.79 2.21 6.76
CA LEU A 83 -0.22 1.21 5.87
C LEU A 83 -1.17 0.04 5.60
N CYS A 84 -2.17 -0.16 6.45
CA CYS A 84 -3.21 -1.18 6.28
C CYS A 84 -4.56 -0.58 6.65
N ALA A 85 -5.60 -0.90 5.90
CA ALA A 85 -6.98 -0.54 6.20
C ALA A 85 -7.83 -1.82 6.17
N THR A 86 -8.79 -1.94 7.08
CA THR A 86 -9.79 -3.00 7.06
C THR A 86 -11.14 -2.35 7.25
N ALA A 87 -12.03 -2.48 6.28
CA ALA A 87 -13.42 -2.02 6.39
C ALA A 87 -14.18 -2.84 7.44
N HIS A 88 -15.36 -2.37 7.84
CA HIS A 88 -16.21 -3.09 8.78
C HIS A 88 -16.44 -4.54 8.30
N PRO A 89 -16.35 -5.56 9.18
CA PRO A 89 -16.47 -6.97 8.77
C PRO A 89 -17.74 -7.30 7.95
N ASP A 90 -18.84 -6.62 8.25
CA ASP A 90 -20.11 -6.81 7.54
C ASP A 90 -20.07 -6.29 6.09
N LEU A 91 -19.22 -5.30 5.83
CA LEU A 91 -19.06 -4.66 4.52
C LEU A 91 -17.88 -5.19 3.72
N LEU A 92 -16.87 -5.76 4.38
CA LEU A 92 -15.65 -6.21 3.70
C LEU A 92 -15.89 -7.53 2.95
N VAL A 93 -15.82 -7.51 1.63
CA VAL A 93 -15.86 -8.71 0.79
C VAL A 93 -14.46 -9.31 0.68
N ALA A 94 -13.48 -8.50 0.29
CA ALA A 94 -12.08 -8.93 0.13
C ALA A 94 -11.10 -7.75 0.26
N PRO A 95 -9.81 -7.97 0.58
CA PRO A 95 -9.27 -9.22 1.10
C PRO A 95 -9.66 -9.42 2.57
N ARG A 96 -9.81 -10.68 2.99
CA ARG A 96 -10.10 -11.06 4.37
C ARG A 96 -8.89 -11.74 5.00
N TRP A 97 -7.93 -10.95 5.47
CA TRP A 97 -6.71 -11.48 6.08
C TRP A 97 -6.89 -12.02 7.51
N GLY A 98 -7.95 -11.62 8.21
CA GLY A 98 -8.23 -12.09 9.58
C GLY A 98 -7.17 -11.68 10.61
N ARG A 99 -6.55 -10.51 10.44
CA ARG A 99 -5.48 -9.99 11.31
C ARG A 99 -5.75 -8.54 11.72
N LEU A 100 -5.26 -8.16 12.90
CA LEU A 100 -5.31 -6.77 13.36
C LEU A 100 -4.18 -5.96 12.73
N ALA A 101 -4.39 -4.67 12.53
CA ALA A 101 -3.38 -3.79 11.94
C ALA A 101 -2.05 -3.75 12.73
N ALA A 102 -2.11 -3.95 14.05
CA ALA A 102 -0.93 -4.05 14.90
C ALA A 102 -0.04 -5.25 14.53
N ASP A 103 -0.66 -6.43 14.31
CA ASP A 103 0.06 -7.64 13.91
C ASP A 103 0.78 -7.43 12.57
N LEU A 104 0.09 -6.78 11.62
CA LEU A 104 0.63 -6.48 10.30
C LEU A 104 1.82 -5.52 10.38
N SER A 105 1.71 -4.51 11.25
CA SER A 105 2.78 -3.52 11.47
C SER A 105 4.03 -4.17 12.05
N GLY A 106 3.88 -5.05 13.06
CA GLY A 106 5.00 -5.79 13.64
C GLY A 106 5.68 -6.72 12.62
N ARG A 107 4.89 -7.41 11.80
CA ARG A 107 5.43 -8.27 10.74
C ARG A 107 6.17 -7.47 9.67
N LEU A 108 5.62 -6.33 9.24
CA LEU A 108 6.27 -5.44 8.29
C LEU A 108 7.61 -4.90 8.83
N GLN A 109 7.64 -4.48 10.09
CA GLN A 109 8.87 -4.03 10.75
C GLN A 109 9.93 -5.13 10.77
N ALA A 110 9.56 -6.37 11.10
CA ALA A 110 10.48 -7.51 11.06
C ALA A 110 11.01 -7.78 9.65
N MET A 111 10.15 -7.69 8.63
CA MET A 111 10.56 -7.88 7.22
C MET A 111 11.51 -6.78 6.74
N LEU A 112 11.24 -5.52 7.10
CA LEU A 112 12.13 -4.39 6.81
C LEU A 112 13.49 -4.56 7.50
N ALA A 113 13.51 -4.92 8.79
CA ALA A 113 14.74 -5.13 9.54
C ALA A 113 15.58 -6.29 8.98
N ALA A 114 14.94 -7.42 8.63
CA ALA A 114 15.62 -8.56 8.02
C ALA A 114 16.25 -8.23 6.65
N ALA A 115 15.69 -7.25 5.94
CA ALA A 115 16.19 -6.78 4.65
C ALA A 115 17.17 -5.59 4.75
N ASP A 116 17.49 -5.12 5.97
CA ASP A 116 18.22 -3.85 6.20
C ASP A 116 17.61 -2.66 5.44
N LEU A 117 16.28 -2.60 5.46
CA LEU A 117 15.48 -1.57 4.82
C LEU A 117 14.78 -0.66 5.83
N ARG A 118 14.70 0.63 5.50
CA ARG A 118 13.92 1.63 6.25
C ARG A 118 13.29 2.66 5.32
N GLN A 119 12.23 3.31 5.80
CA GLN A 119 11.64 4.47 5.11
C GLN A 119 12.71 5.53 4.84
N GLY A 120 12.64 6.16 3.67
CA GLY A 120 13.55 7.25 3.27
C GLY A 120 14.93 6.82 2.82
N GLN A 121 15.29 5.54 2.91
CA GLN A 121 16.62 5.05 2.51
C GLN A 121 16.94 5.25 1.02
N ARG A 122 15.92 5.36 0.17
CA ARG A 122 16.03 5.56 -1.28
C ARG A 122 15.27 6.82 -1.76
N ALA A 123 14.84 7.68 -0.84
CA ALA A 123 14.14 8.91 -1.19
C ALA A 123 15.08 9.86 -1.94
N GLY A 124 14.62 10.40 -3.08
CA GLY A 124 15.40 11.32 -3.91
C GLY A 124 16.52 10.68 -4.74
N VAL A 125 16.62 9.35 -4.78
CA VAL A 125 17.51 8.65 -5.71
C VAL A 125 16.81 8.56 -7.06
N GLU A 126 17.20 9.38 -8.04
CA GLU A 126 16.86 9.13 -9.44
C GLU A 126 17.47 7.79 -9.85
N MET A 127 16.63 6.78 -10.03
CA MET A 127 17.07 5.48 -10.49
C MET A 127 17.23 5.55 -12.01
N SER A 128 18.48 5.72 -12.45
CA SER A 128 18.90 5.46 -13.84
C SER A 128 18.31 4.12 -14.29
N SER A 129 17.49 4.16 -15.34
CA SER A 129 17.04 2.97 -16.06
C SER A 129 18.25 2.09 -16.38
N ARG A 130 18.21 0.84 -15.95
CA ARG A 130 19.01 -0.23 -16.57
C ARG A 130 18.11 -0.99 -17.52
#